data_AF-A0A966SS55-F1
#
_entry.id   AF-A0A966SS55-F1
#
_cell.length_a   1.000
_cell.length_b   1.000
_cell.length_c   1.000
_cell.angle_alpha   90.00
_cell.angle_beta   90.00
_cell.angle_gamma   90.00
#
_symmetry.space_group_name_H-M   'P 1'
#
loop_
_entity.id
_entity.type
_entity.pdbx_description
1 polymer ?
#
loop_
_entity_poly.entity_id
_entity_poly.type
_entity_poly.pdbx_seq_one_letter_code
_entity_poly.pdbx_strand_id
1 'polypeptide(L)'
;MHYRLFTVLALSALSAVSHAADKPKPAFQYQSGDIRVSIPTADEPRVKVFGPESLNAAAKYLENGAVSWVREKSCVNCHTTGPYMTERTAWTKQFGPPSAEVHEDFVKTVPKEIKAVKETETRGHKHYPSTFYSVWRSLGLAEWDRHINGKLTEPTERALRDLFERQSESGAFVSHGEVEIPHITTD
;
A
#
# COMPACT_ATOMS: atom_id res chain seq x y z
N MET A 1 3.75 -74.17 14.71
CA MET A 1 3.17 -72.93 15.26
C MET A 1 4.30 -71.88 15.34
N HIS A 2 4.76 -71.42 14.17
CA HIS A 2 4.63 -70.04 13.64
C HIS A 2 5.52 -68.99 14.33
N TYR A 3 6.76 -68.88 13.82
CA TYR A 3 7.59 -67.68 13.92
C TYR A 3 6.96 -66.56 13.08
N ARG A 4 6.75 -65.38 13.66
CA ARG A 4 6.39 -64.16 12.91
C ARG A 4 7.61 -63.26 12.81
N LEU A 5 8.18 -63.21 11.60
CA LEU A 5 9.14 -62.19 11.17
C LEU A 5 8.40 -60.84 11.08
N PHE A 6 8.83 -59.83 11.84
CA PHE A 6 8.41 -58.45 11.63
C PHE A 6 9.47 -57.75 10.77
N THR A 7 9.16 -57.56 9.49
CA THR A 7 9.95 -56.72 8.58
C THR A 7 9.61 -55.26 8.87
N VAL A 8 10.53 -54.51 9.48
CA VAL A 8 10.41 -53.05 9.60
C VAL A 8 10.88 -52.43 8.27
N LEU A 9 9.93 -51.93 7.49
CA LEU A 9 10.21 -51.18 6.27
C LEU A 9 10.46 -49.71 6.66
N ALA A 10 11.73 -49.30 6.72
CA ALA A 10 12.09 -47.90 6.95
C ALA A 10 11.86 -47.08 5.67
N LEU A 11 10.71 -46.41 5.56
CA LEU A 11 10.49 -45.38 4.53
C LEU A 11 11.34 -44.16 4.89
N SER A 12 12.47 -44.01 4.21
CA SER A 12 13.27 -42.79 4.24
C SER A 12 12.56 -41.76 3.36
N ALA A 13 11.82 -40.83 3.97
CA ALA A 13 11.24 -39.70 3.27
C ALA A 13 12.38 -38.76 2.82
N LEU A 14 12.71 -38.81 1.53
CA LEU A 14 13.55 -37.81 0.88
C LEU A 14 12.81 -36.48 0.90
N SER A 15 13.13 -35.63 1.86
CA SER A 15 12.76 -34.21 1.83
C SER A 15 13.55 -33.54 0.72
N ALA A 16 12.96 -33.46 -0.48
CA ALA A 16 13.48 -32.60 -1.53
C ALA A 16 13.42 -31.15 -1.03
N VAL A 17 14.59 -30.59 -0.70
CA VAL A 17 14.73 -29.15 -0.45
C VAL A 17 14.50 -28.45 -1.79
N SER A 18 13.24 -28.09 -2.07
CA SER A 18 12.92 -27.17 -3.15
C SER A 18 13.55 -25.82 -2.82
N HIS A 19 14.76 -25.59 -3.33
CA HIS A 19 15.27 -24.25 -3.52
C HIS A 19 14.27 -23.56 -4.46
N ALA A 20 13.50 -22.60 -3.93
CA ALA A 20 12.71 -21.73 -4.77
C ALA A 20 13.68 -21.08 -5.76
N ALA A 21 13.61 -21.45 -7.04
CA ALA A 21 14.42 -20.84 -8.07
C ALA A 21 14.14 -19.33 -8.04
N ASP A 22 15.20 -18.52 -7.95
CA ASP A 22 15.09 -17.08 -7.96
C ASP A 22 14.30 -16.65 -9.19
N LYS A 23 13.14 -16.01 -8.97
CA LYS A 23 12.37 -15.45 -10.07
C LYS A 23 13.27 -14.44 -10.79
N PRO A 24 13.34 -14.46 -12.14
CA PRO A 24 14.12 -13.48 -12.87
C PRO A 24 13.65 -12.08 -12.48
N LYS A 25 14.61 -11.18 -12.24
CA LYS A 25 14.31 -9.78 -11.91
C LYS A 25 13.43 -9.19 -13.03
N PRO A 26 12.38 -8.42 -12.69
CA PRO A 26 11.55 -7.79 -13.71
C PRO A 26 12.39 -6.84 -14.56
N ALA A 27 11.96 -6.57 -15.79
CA ALA A 27 12.66 -5.62 -16.67
C ALA A 27 12.45 -4.15 -16.26
N PHE A 28 11.37 -3.87 -15.52
CA PHE A 28 10.93 -2.54 -15.12
C PHE A 28 10.50 -2.54 -13.66
N GLN A 29 10.62 -1.37 -12.99
CA GLN A 29 10.02 -1.15 -11.67
C GLN A 29 8.49 -1.18 -11.77
N TYR A 30 7.93 -0.53 -12.80
CA TYR A 30 6.49 -0.53 -13.11
C TYR A 30 6.27 -0.84 -14.59
N GLN A 31 5.30 -1.72 -14.88
CA GLN A 31 4.94 -2.16 -16.23
C GLN A 31 3.42 -2.34 -16.37
N SER A 32 2.71 -1.23 -16.63
CA SER A 32 1.24 -1.21 -16.75
C SER A 32 0.77 -0.53 -18.03
N GLY A 33 0.19 -1.27 -18.98
CA GLY A 33 -0.18 -0.71 -20.29
C GLY A 33 1.04 -0.08 -20.98
N ASP A 34 0.98 1.22 -21.24
CA ASP A 34 2.09 2.01 -21.82
C ASP A 34 3.09 2.55 -20.79
N ILE A 35 2.81 2.40 -19.49
CA ILE A 35 3.71 2.85 -18.42
C ILE A 35 4.88 1.88 -18.32
N ARG A 36 6.10 2.39 -18.51
CA ARG A 36 7.36 1.70 -18.27
C ARG A 36 8.26 2.60 -17.44
N VAL A 37 8.52 2.20 -16.20
CA VAL A 37 9.45 2.89 -15.30
C VAL A 37 10.66 1.98 -15.11
N SER A 38 11.84 2.45 -15.48
CA SER A 38 13.09 1.69 -15.37
C SER A 38 13.40 1.33 -13.91
N ILE A 39 14.13 0.24 -13.71
CA ILE A 39 14.69 -0.08 -12.40
C ILE A 39 15.76 0.98 -12.07
N PRO A 40 15.76 1.56 -10.85
CA PRO A 40 16.79 2.50 -10.44
C PRO A 40 18.18 1.87 -10.48
N THR A 41 19.19 2.62 -10.93
CA THR A 41 20.59 2.18 -10.95
C THR A 41 21.49 3.25 -10.36
N ALA A 42 22.67 2.86 -9.85
CA ALA A 42 23.64 3.81 -9.29
C ALA A 42 24.15 4.82 -10.34
N ASP A 43 24.19 4.40 -11.60
CA ASP A 43 24.67 5.18 -12.74
C ASP A 43 23.54 5.89 -13.50
N GLU A 44 22.35 6.04 -12.89
CA GLU A 44 21.24 6.70 -13.57
C GLU A 44 21.58 8.16 -13.93
N PRO A 45 21.23 8.62 -15.15
CA PRO A 45 21.48 9.99 -15.55
C PRO A 45 20.78 10.98 -14.62
N ARG A 46 21.55 11.88 -14.02
CA ARG A 46 21.01 12.99 -13.23
C ARG A 46 20.76 14.21 -14.10
N VAL A 47 19.69 14.94 -13.81
CA VAL A 47 19.45 16.24 -14.42
C VAL A 47 20.62 17.19 -14.10
N LYS A 48 21.14 17.89 -15.12
CA LYS A 48 22.27 18.82 -14.94
C LYS A 48 21.86 20.12 -14.24
N VAL A 49 20.61 20.52 -14.43
CA VAL A 49 20.01 21.72 -13.85
C VAL A 49 18.61 21.36 -13.38
N PHE A 50 18.29 21.75 -12.15
CA PHE A 50 16.94 21.60 -11.60
C PHE A 50 16.03 22.69 -12.18
N GLY A 51 14.85 22.31 -12.68
CA GLY A 51 13.91 23.24 -13.26
C GLY A 51 12.55 22.63 -13.61
N PRO A 52 11.75 23.31 -14.44
CA PRO A 52 10.40 22.86 -14.81
C PRO A 52 10.36 21.44 -15.38
N GLU A 53 11.34 21.06 -16.19
CA GLU A 53 11.43 19.70 -16.76
C GLU A 53 11.64 18.64 -15.68
N SER A 54 12.51 18.91 -14.69
CA SER A 54 12.75 18.00 -13.57
C SER A 54 11.49 17.83 -12.72
N LEU A 55 10.76 18.92 -12.47
CA LEU A 55 9.49 18.90 -11.74
C LEU A 55 8.42 18.08 -12.49
N ASN A 56 8.29 18.29 -13.80
CA ASN A 56 7.35 17.52 -14.63
C ASN A 56 7.72 16.03 -14.68
N ALA A 57 9.02 15.69 -14.75
CA ALA A 57 9.48 14.32 -14.70
C ALA A 57 9.16 13.66 -13.35
N ALA A 58 9.37 14.36 -12.24
CA ALA A 58 9.03 13.89 -10.90
C ALA A 58 7.51 13.70 -10.74
N ALA A 59 6.70 14.67 -11.18
CA ALA A 59 5.24 14.56 -11.17
C ALA A 59 4.76 13.35 -12.00
N LYS A 60 5.33 13.15 -13.20
CA LYS A 60 5.05 11.99 -14.05
C LYS A 60 5.45 10.66 -13.40
N TYR A 61 6.58 10.62 -12.69
CA TYR A 61 7.01 9.42 -11.98
C TYR A 61 6.01 9.03 -10.87
N LEU A 62 5.61 10.01 -10.04
CA LEU A 62 4.60 9.79 -8.98
C LEU A 62 3.26 9.31 -9.57
N GLU A 63 2.81 9.95 -10.65
CA GLU A 63 1.59 9.61 -11.38
C GLU A 63 1.62 8.18 -11.92
N ASN A 64 2.69 7.84 -12.66
CA ASN A 64 2.87 6.52 -13.24
C ASN A 64 2.91 5.43 -12.17
N GLY A 65 3.64 5.66 -11.07
CA GLY A 65 3.71 4.71 -9.97
C GLY A 65 2.35 4.45 -9.32
N ALA A 66 1.56 5.51 -9.10
CA ALA A 66 0.22 5.39 -8.53
C ALA A 66 -0.75 4.64 -9.46
N VAL A 67 -0.79 5.02 -10.74
CA VAL A 67 -1.65 4.37 -11.75
C VAL A 67 -1.25 2.90 -11.94
N SER A 68 0.04 2.58 -12.04
CA SER A 68 0.49 1.19 -12.15
C SER A 68 0.07 0.35 -10.95
N TRP A 69 0.16 0.89 -9.73
CA TRP A 69 -0.29 0.19 -8.52
C TRP A 69 -1.79 -0.10 -8.51
N VAL A 70 -2.61 0.89 -8.84
CA VAL A 70 -4.07 0.71 -8.92
C VAL A 70 -4.42 -0.39 -9.93
N ARG A 71 -3.77 -0.43 -11.09
CA ARG A 71 -4.06 -1.40 -12.15
C ARG A 71 -3.59 -2.82 -11.83
N GLU A 72 -2.38 -2.98 -11.32
CA GLU A 72 -1.74 -4.30 -11.18
C GLU A 72 -1.98 -4.95 -9.82
N LYS A 73 -2.34 -4.15 -8.82
CA LYS A 73 -2.39 -4.57 -7.42
C LYS A 73 -3.57 -3.95 -6.66
N SER A 74 -4.50 -3.29 -7.37
CA SER A 74 -5.85 -2.83 -7.00
C SER A 74 -6.14 -2.80 -5.49
N CYS A 75 -5.40 -1.96 -4.78
CA CYS A 75 -5.66 -1.62 -3.39
C CYS A 75 -5.15 -0.20 -3.11
N VAL A 76 -5.71 0.44 -2.08
CA VAL A 76 -5.10 1.63 -1.46
C VAL A 76 -3.77 1.20 -0.84
N ASN A 77 -2.70 1.31 -1.62
CA ASN A 77 -1.36 1.03 -1.17
C ASN A 77 -0.80 2.28 -0.50
N CYS A 78 -0.60 2.13 0.80
CA CYS A 78 -0.22 3.19 1.71
C CYS A 78 1.20 3.73 1.52
N HIS A 79 2.05 3.08 0.71
CA HIS A 79 3.38 3.59 0.38
C HIS A 79 3.48 4.17 -1.04
N THR A 80 2.41 4.10 -1.83
CA THR A 80 2.42 4.65 -3.20
C THR A 80 1.18 5.47 -3.50
N THR A 81 -0.01 4.85 -3.50
CA THR A 81 -1.24 5.56 -3.88
C THR A 81 -1.76 6.46 -2.75
N GLY A 82 -1.55 6.09 -1.48
CA GLY A 82 -1.84 6.93 -0.32
C GLY A 82 -1.11 8.28 -0.37
N PRO A 83 0.23 8.30 -0.27
CA PRO A 83 1.02 9.52 -0.38
C PRO A 83 0.79 10.30 -1.67
N TYR A 84 0.59 9.59 -2.80
CA TYR A 84 0.19 10.25 -4.04
C TYR A 84 -1.10 11.06 -3.88
N MET A 85 -2.16 10.48 -3.31
CA MET A 85 -3.45 11.17 -3.12
C MET A 85 -3.35 12.35 -2.14
N THR A 86 -2.51 12.25 -1.11
CA THR A 86 -2.35 13.33 -0.12
C THR A 86 -1.52 14.49 -0.66
N GLU A 87 -0.44 14.19 -1.38
CA GLU A 87 0.50 15.21 -1.83
C GLU A 87 0.14 15.77 -3.20
N ARG A 88 -0.11 14.91 -4.20
CA ARG A 88 -0.26 15.33 -5.60
C ARG A 88 -1.46 16.25 -5.83
N THR A 89 -2.51 16.10 -5.03
CA THR A 89 -3.70 16.94 -5.05
C THR A 89 -3.38 18.40 -4.72
N ALA A 90 -2.48 18.66 -3.76
CA ALA A 90 -2.03 20.01 -3.41
C ALA A 90 -1.33 20.75 -4.56
N TRP A 91 -0.70 20.02 -5.49
CA TRP A 91 0.04 20.56 -6.63
C TRP A 91 -0.77 20.71 -7.91
N THR A 92 -2.10 20.66 -7.82
CA THR A 92 -3.00 20.73 -8.98
C THR A 92 -2.83 22.01 -9.81
N LYS A 93 -2.50 23.14 -9.17
CA LYS A 93 -2.26 24.41 -9.89
C LYS A 93 -1.00 24.37 -10.75
N GLN A 94 -0.02 23.53 -10.39
CA GLN A 94 1.27 23.43 -11.08
C GLN A 94 1.27 22.35 -12.15
N PHE A 95 0.66 21.20 -11.87
CA PHE A 95 0.77 20.01 -12.73
C PHE A 95 -0.56 19.57 -13.34
N GLY A 96 -1.63 20.36 -13.15
CA GLY A 96 -2.98 19.97 -13.54
C GLY A 96 -3.59 18.92 -12.60
N PRO A 97 -4.81 18.47 -12.90
CA PRO A 97 -5.53 17.52 -12.04
C PRO A 97 -4.76 16.20 -11.90
N PRO A 98 -4.75 15.59 -10.70
CA PRO A 98 -4.27 14.22 -10.49
C PRO A 98 -5.15 13.20 -11.24
N SER A 99 -4.69 11.95 -11.33
CA SER A 99 -5.42 10.88 -12.00
C SER A 99 -6.78 10.60 -11.35
N ALA A 100 -7.80 10.75 -12.18
CA ALA A 100 -9.16 10.35 -11.85
C ALA A 100 -9.27 8.83 -11.61
N GLU A 101 -8.46 8.01 -12.29
CA GLU A 101 -8.45 6.56 -12.10
C GLU A 101 -8.02 6.18 -10.68
N VAL A 102 -7.01 6.86 -10.13
CA VAL A 102 -6.55 6.63 -8.76
C VAL A 102 -7.59 7.10 -7.75
N HIS A 103 -8.18 8.27 -7.96
CA HIS A 103 -9.27 8.75 -7.11
C HIS A 103 -10.49 7.82 -7.13
N GLU A 104 -10.88 7.31 -8.30
CA GLU A 104 -11.97 6.35 -8.42
C GLU A 104 -11.69 5.06 -7.66
N ASP A 105 -10.46 4.55 -7.65
CA ASP A 105 -10.09 3.38 -6.85
C ASP A 105 -10.30 3.66 -5.35
N PHE A 106 -9.90 4.83 -4.86
CA PHE A 106 -10.16 5.24 -3.48
C PHE A 106 -11.66 5.29 -3.18
N VAL A 107 -12.45 5.90 -4.06
CA VAL A 107 -13.92 5.99 -3.90
C VAL A 107 -14.56 4.59 -3.89
N LYS A 108 -14.15 3.69 -4.80
CA LYS A 108 -14.69 2.31 -4.91
C LYS A 108 -14.43 1.48 -3.66
N THR A 109 -13.43 1.86 -2.87
CA THR A 109 -13.03 1.14 -1.64
C THR A 109 -13.66 1.70 -0.37
N VAL A 110 -14.48 2.75 -0.48
CA VAL A 110 -15.32 3.22 0.61
C VAL A 110 -16.44 2.21 0.84
N PRO A 111 -16.66 1.72 2.07
CA PRO A 111 -17.75 0.80 2.34
C PRO A 111 -19.09 1.47 2.06
N LYS A 112 -20.01 0.74 1.42
CA LYS A 112 -21.38 1.23 1.18
C LYS A 112 -22.15 1.44 2.49
N GLU A 113 -21.84 0.64 3.50
CA GLU A 113 -22.44 0.69 4.84
C GLU A 113 -21.33 0.79 5.88
N ILE A 114 -21.50 1.71 6.84
CA ILE A 114 -20.61 1.85 7.99
C ILE A 114 -21.07 0.91 9.08
N LYS A 115 -20.16 0.06 9.55
CA LYS A 115 -20.44 -0.94 10.60
C LYS A 115 -19.45 -0.76 11.72
N ALA A 116 -19.92 -0.96 12.95
CA ALA A 116 -19.06 -0.97 14.13
C ALA A 116 -17.92 -1.98 13.94
N VAL A 117 -16.70 -1.51 14.15
CA VAL A 117 -15.49 -2.34 14.06
C VAL A 117 -15.04 -2.66 15.48
N LYS A 118 -14.89 -3.95 15.76
CA LYS A 118 -14.41 -4.42 17.06
C LYS A 118 -12.89 -4.46 17.07
N GLU A 119 -12.31 -4.14 18.22
CA GLU A 119 -10.92 -4.47 18.50
C GLU A 119 -10.74 -5.99 18.40
N THR A 120 -9.63 -6.40 17.79
CA THR A 120 -9.27 -7.80 17.58
C THR A 120 -7.84 -8.03 18.02
N GLU A 121 -7.50 -9.27 18.34
CA GLU A 121 -6.16 -9.66 18.75
C GLU A 121 -5.56 -10.67 17.77
N THR A 122 -4.37 -10.37 17.25
CA THR A 122 -3.60 -11.27 16.41
C THR A 122 -2.19 -11.37 16.97
N ARG A 123 -1.74 -12.60 17.30
CA ARG A 123 -0.39 -12.86 17.85
C ARG A 123 -0.06 -12.03 19.11
N GLY A 124 -1.02 -11.86 20.02
CA GLY A 124 -0.82 -11.08 21.25
C GLY A 124 -0.96 -9.57 21.07
N HIS A 125 -1.32 -9.11 19.87
CA HIS A 125 -1.40 -7.69 19.55
C HIS A 125 -2.84 -7.26 19.24
N LYS A 126 -3.35 -6.36 20.07
CA LYS A 126 -4.65 -5.71 19.88
C LYS A 126 -4.57 -4.67 18.77
N HIS A 127 -5.55 -4.68 17.88
CA HIS A 127 -5.65 -3.77 16.75
C HIS A 127 -7.08 -3.77 16.18
N TYR A 128 -7.40 -2.74 15.43
CA TYR A 128 -8.63 -2.68 14.65
C TYR A 128 -8.32 -3.11 13.20
N PRO A 129 -9.06 -4.07 12.61
CA PRO A 129 -8.80 -4.53 11.26
C PRO A 129 -8.86 -3.39 10.24
N SER A 130 -7.97 -3.42 9.25
CA SER A 130 -7.93 -2.45 8.13
C SER A 130 -7.80 -0.98 8.55
N THR A 131 -7.37 -0.69 9.77
CA THR A 131 -7.22 0.69 10.27
C THR A 131 -6.31 1.53 9.39
N PHE A 132 -5.14 1.00 9.06
CA PHE A 132 -4.16 1.71 8.23
C PHE A 132 -4.73 2.04 6.84
N TYR A 133 -5.42 1.08 6.23
CA TYR A 133 -6.12 1.26 4.97
C TYR A 133 -7.15 2.39 5.05
N SER A 134 -7.97 2.38 6.11
CA SER A 134 -8.99 3.40 6.33
C SER A 134 -8.38 4.78 6.54
N VAL A 135 -7.26 4.89 7.25
CA VAL A 135 -6.55 6.17 7.44
C VAL A 135 -6.13 6.75 6.10
N TRP A 136 -5.42 5.98 5.27
CA TRP A 136 -4.92 6.46 3.98
C TRP A 136 -6.03 6.76 2.99
N ARG A 137 -7.07 5.93 2.92
CA ARG A 137 -8.23 6.18 2.07
C ARG A 137 -8.92 7.49 2.46
N SER A 138 -9.22 7.67 3.75
CA SER A 138 -9.94 8.84 4.23
C SER A 138 -9.12 10.12 4.12
N LEU A 139 -7.82 10.06 4.41
CA LEU A 139 -6.91 11.19 4.23
C LEU A 139 -6.78 11.58 2.75
N GLY A 140 -6.58 10.62 1.86
CA GLY A 140 -6.47 10.88 0.41
C GLY A 140 -7.74 11.49 -0.17
N LEU A 141 -8.91 11.01 0.22
CA LEU A 141 -10.21 11.58 -0.20
C LEU A 141 -10.43 12.99 0.39
N ALA A 142 -10.02 13.23 1.64
CA ALA A 142 -10.12 14.55 2.26
C ALA A 142 -9.21 15.58 1.59
N GLU A 143 -7.96 15.23 1.26
CA GLU A 143 -7.05 16.11 0.51
C GLU A 143 -7.54 16.35 -0.92
N TRP A 144 -8.12 15.33 -1.56
CA TRP A 144 -8.80 15.52 -2.84
C TRP A 144 -9.96 16.52 -2.72
N ASP A 145 -10.81 16.37 -1.71
CA ASP A 145 -11.92 17.31 -1.47
C ASP A 145 -11.43 18.73 -1.21
N ARG A 146 -10.36 18.88 -0.42
CA ARG A 146 -9.76 20.18 -0.12
C ARG A 146 -9.19 20.86 -1.36
N HIS A 147 -8.47 20.13 -2.20
CA HIS A 147 -7.67 20.72 -3.28
C HIS A 147 -8.35 20.69 -4.65
N ILE A 148 -9.31 19.78 -4.87
CA ILE A 148 -9.99 19.58 -6.16
C ILE A 148 -11.45 19.99 -6.07
N ASN A 149 -12.22 19.39 -5.15
CA ASN A 149 -13.67 19.61 -5.09
C ASN A 149 -14.06 20.92 -4.40
N GLY A 150 -13.22 21.40 -3.48
CA GLY A 150 -13.45 22.58 -2.65
C GLY A 150 -14.53 22.40 -1.56
N LYS A 151 -15.03 21.18 -1.35
CA LYS A 151 -16.06 20.86 -0.37
C LYS A 151 -16.00 19.38 0.02
N LEU A 152 -16.51 19.07 1.20
CA LEU A 152 -16.70 17.68 1.64
C LEU A 152 -17.71 16.98 0.71
N THR A 153 -17.31 15.85 0.14
CA THR A 153 -18.16 14.99 -0.68
C THR A 153 -18.66 13.79 0.11
N GLU A 154 -19.73 13.20 -0.39
CA GLU A 154 -20.40 12.07 0.26
C GLU A 154 -19.48 10.82 0.42
N PRO A 155 -18.65 10.43 -0.58
CA PRO A 155 -17.66 9.38 -0.38
C PRO A 155 -16.65 9.68 0.73
N THR A 156 -16.16 10.91 0.82
CA THR A 156 -15.21 11.33 1.85
C THR A 156 -15.84 11.31 3.23
N GLU A 157 -17.08 11.81 3.36
CA GLU A 157 -17.82 11.76 4.62
C GLU A 157 -17.97 10.31 5.11
N ARG A 158 -18.41 9.39 4.23
CA ARG A 158 -18.49 7.96 4.58
C ARG A 158 -17.13 7.37 4.95
N ALA A 159 -16.08 7.71 4.21
CA ALA A 159 -14.73 7.23 4.51
C ALA A 159 -14.27 7.68 5.90
N LEU A 160 -14.54 8.94 6.27
CA LEU A 160 -14.23 9.47 7.61
C LEU A 160 -15.04 8.75 8.69
N ARG A 161 -16.33 8.49 8.46
CA ARG A 161 -17.15 7.69 9.38
C ARG A 161 -16.60 6.27 9.56
N ASP A 162 -16.25 5.57 8.47
CA ASP A 162 -15.61 4.24 8.55
C ASP A 162 -14.28 4.27 9.32
N LEU A 163 -13.50 5.36 9.15
CA LEU A 163 -12.26 5.54 9.89
C LEU A 163 -12.52 5.63 11.38
N PHE A 164 -13.50 6.43 11.81
CA PHE A 164 -13.79 6.61 13.24
C PHE A 164 -14.32 5.35 13.92
N GLU A 165 -14.97 4.43 13.21
CA GLU A 165 -15.30 3.10 13.76
C GLU A 165 -14.06 2.29 14.18
N ARG A 166 -12.87 2.67 13.71
CA ARG A 166 -11.58 2.03 13.98
C ARG A 166 -10.73 2.80 14.99
N GLN A 167 -11.25 3.89 15.55
CA GLN A 167 -10.57 4.65 16.57
C GLN A 167 -10.70 3.94 17.93
N SER A 168 -9.58 3.70 18.60
CA SER A 168 -9.57 3.14 19.96
C SER A 168 -10.13 4.14 20.98
N GLU A 169 -10.46 3.66 22.18
CA GLU A 169 -10.91 4.51 23.30
C GLU A 169 -9.91 5.61 23.66
N SER A 170 -8.62 5.37 23.44
CA SER A 170 -7.55 6.37 23.66
C SER A 170 -7.50 7.48 22.60
N GLY A 171 -8.27 7.35 21.52
CA GLY A 171 -8.19 8.21 20.33
C GLY A 171 -7.16 7.73 19.29
N ALA A 172 -6.33 6.73 19.60
CA ALA A 172 -5.34 6.18 18.67
C ALA A 172 -5.97 5.30 17.58
N PHE A 173 -5.37 5.28 16.40
CA PHE A 173 -5.69 4.37 15.30
C PHE A 173 -4.71 3.20 15.28
N VAL A 174 -5.01 2.14 16.04
CA VAL A 174 -4.12 1.00 16.24
C VAL A 174 -4.25 0.02 15.07
N SER A 175 -3.22 -0.04 14.22
CA SER A 175 -3.20 -0.89 13.01
C SER A 175 -2.36 -2.16 13.16
N HIS A 176 -1.36 -2.13 14.03
CA HIS A 176 -0.49 -3.23 14.42
C HIS A 176 -0.25 -3.07 15.93
N GLY A 177 0.15 -4.14 16.61
CA GLY A 177 0.51 -4.05 18.02
C GLY A 177 1.73 -3.16 18.25
N GLU A 178 2.01 -2.89 19.52
CA GLU A 178 3.25 -2.23 19.94
C GLU A 178 4.44 -3.01 19.37
N VAL A 179 5.18 -2.35 18.48
CA VAL A 179 6.44 -2.85 17.96
C VAL A 179 7.53 -2.20 18.79
N GLU A 180 8.26 -3.00 19.55
CA GLU A 180 9.52 -2.55 20.12
C GLU A 180 10.47 -2.28 18.95
N ILE A 181 10.85 -1.02 18.72
CA ILE A 181 11.91 -0.69 17.77
C ILE A 181 13.22 -0.99 18.53
N PRO A 182 13.95 -2.07 18.18
CA PRO A 182 15.22 -2.32 18.81
C PRO A 182 16.15 -1.16 18.47
N HIS A 183 16.53 -0.39 19.50
CA HIS A 183 17.55 0.62 19.36
C HIS A 183 18.88 -0.12 19.24
N ILE A 184 19.26 -0.48 18.00
CA ILE A 184 20.66 -0.82 17.73
C ILE A 184 21.41 0.50 17.77
N THR A 185 21.91 0.87 18.95
CA THR A 185 23.00 1.84 19.05
C THR A 185 24.23 1.12 18.52
N THR A 186 24.66 1.49 17.32
CA THR A 186 26.01 1.14 16.88
C THR A 186 26.98 1.92 17.76
N ASP A 187 27.68 1.21 18.64
CA ASP A 187 28.88 1.70 19.34
C ASP A 187 30.04 1.93 18.37
#